data_AF-A0ABD3YIS9-F1
#
_entry.id   AF-A0ABD3YIS9-F1
#
_cell.length_a   1.000
_cell.length_b   1.000
_cell.length_c   1.000
_cell.angle_alpha   90.00
_cell.angle_beta   90.00
_cell.angle_gamma   90.00
#
_symmetry.space_group_name_H-M   'P 1'
#
loop_
_entity.id
_entity.type
_entity.pdbx_description
1 polymer ?
#
loop_
_entity_poly.entity_id
_entity_poly.type
_entity_poly.pdbx_seq_one_letter_code
_entity_poly.pdbx_strand_id
1 'polypeptide(L)'
;MPPDLRSGSTRAWWDVPPESVYAFAFYVWQQVQRWPTDGEQDYPRNLHALSAYFTPACQAFLRQDYEHRRSSGELRQRVRGIYEIPGRGFGDNPTMRVKTVSSRDWIVTLDVSADEYYGAEQVKRALVRYPLKVVQLDVDPPRNPFGLALDCYDGAPQRIEAPSQAVPPSGTPGGGLSQGGNP
;
A
#
# COMPACT_ATOMS: atom_id res chain seq x y z
N MET A 1 36.33 2.90 23.67
CA MET A 1 35.48 4.11 23.70
C MET A 1 34.21 3.79 22.91
N PRO A 2 33.04 3.65 23.56
CA PRO A 2 31.79 3.48 22.83
C PRO A 2 31.44 4.80 22.13
N PRO A 3 30.89 4.77 20.90
CA PRO A 3 30.48 5.99 20.22
C PRO A 3 29.32 6.66 20.96
N ASP A 4 29.46 7.96 21.18
CA ASP A 4 28.45 8.83 21.80
C ASP A 4 27.27 9.02 20.83
N LEU A 5 26.07 8.57 21.23
CA LEU A 5 24.84 8.64 20.41
C LEU A 5 24.10 9.99 20.55
N ARG A 6 24.75 11.03 21.08
CA ARG A 6 24.21 12.40 21.13
C ARG A 6 24.54 13.20 19.86
N SER A 7 24.24 12.65 18.70
CA SER A 7 23.95 13.50 17.53
C SER A 7 22.49 13.93 17.66
N GLY A 8 22.25 14.96 18.47
CA GLY A 8 20.93 15.59 18.55
C GLY A 8 20.52 16.07 17.17
N SER A 9 19.35 15.65 16.70
CA SER A 9 18.76 16.12 15.46
C SER A 9 18.78 17.66 15.42
N THR A 10 19.48 18.25 14.45
CA THR A 10 19.50 19.70 14.19
C THR A 10 18.23 20.19 13.50
N ARG A 11 17.21 19.33 13.39
CA ARG A 11 15.99 19.58 12.65
C ARG A 11 15.10 20.56 13.39
N ALA A 12 14.53 21.50 12.66
CA ALA A 12 13.53 22.40 13.22
C ALA A 12 12.34 21.59 13.75
N TRP A 13 11.78 21.98 14.90
CA TRP A 13 10.72 21.21 15.56
C TRP A 13 9.44 21.10 14.72
N TRP A 14 9.22 22.03 13.77
CA TRP A 14 8.08 22.05 12.86
C TRP A 14 8.29 21.25 11.57
N ASP A 15 9.50 20.75 11.32
CA ASP A 15 9.84 20.03 10.10
C ASP A 15 9.52 18.54 10.26
N VAL A 16 8.61 18.04 9.42
CA VAL A 16 8.09 16.68 9.51
C VAL A 16 9.06 15.70 8.83
N PRO A 17 9.53 14.65 9.52
CA PRO A 17 10.44 13.70 8.90
C PRO A 17 9.81 12.89 7.77
N PRO A 18 10.51 12.69 6.63
CA PRO A 18 9.98 11.89 5.51
C PRO A 18 9.59 10.47 5.93
N GLU A 19 10.33 9.86 6.85
CA GLU A 19 10.01 8.56 7.43
C GLU A 19 8.64 8.57 8.16
N SER A 20 8.32 9.66 8.85
CA SER A 20 7.03 9.86 9.51
C SER A 20 5.90 10.08 8.50
N VAL A 21 6.15 10.86 7.45
CA VAL A 21 5.20 11.06 6.34
C VAL A 21 4.90 9.74 5.64
N TYR A 22 5.92 8.93 5.36
CA TYR A 22 5.78 7.61 4.77
C TYR A 22 4.96 6.66 5.66
N ALA A 23 5.34 6.57 6.95
CA ALA A 23 4.68 5.70 7.90
C ALA A 23 3.20 6.08 8.09
N PHE A 24 2.90 7.37 8.18
CA PHE A 24 1.54 7.91 8.20
C PHE A 24 0.76 7.46 6.96
N ALA A 25 1.30 7.72 5.76
CA ALA A 25 0.62 7.41 4.52
C ALA A 25 0.36 5.91 4.38
N PHE A 26 1.37 5.08 4.65
CA PHE A 26 1.23 3.63 4.61
C PHE A 26 0.19 3.13 5.61
N TYR A 27 0.23 3.60 6.86
CA TYR A 27 -0.71 3.19 7.89
C TYR A 27 -2.15 3.55 7.52
N VAL A 28 -2.44 4.81 7.20
CA VAL A 28 -3.80 5.27 6.88
C VAL A 28 -4.30 4.59 5.60
N TRP A 29 -3.48 4.49 4.56
CA TRP A 29 -3.85 3.84 3.31
C TRP A 29 -4.08 2.34 3.47
N GLN A 30 -3.27 1.66 4.28
CA GLN A 30 -3.48 0.26 4.61
C GLN A 30 -4.81 0.07 5.33
N GLN A 31 -5.09 0.87 6.36
CA GLN A 31 -6.31 0.71 7.15
C GLN A 31 -7.56 0.99 6.32
N VAL A 32 -7.55 1.99 5.43
CA VAL A 32 -8.72 2.30 4.60
C VAL A 32 -9.00 1.19 3.58
N GLN A 33 -7.96 0.63 2.96
CA GLN A 33 -8.07 -0.39 1.90
C GLN A 33 -8.13 -1.83 2.43
N ARG A 34 -8.06 -2.06 3.75
CA ARG A 34 -8.13 -3.39 4.36
C ARG A 34 -9.57 -3.75 4.73
N TRP A 35 -10.07 -4.84 4.17
CA TRP A 35 -11.44 -5.33 4.39
C TRP A 35 -11.36 -6.76 4.95
N PRO A 36 -11.20 -6.94 6.26
CA PRO A 36 -10.95 -8.26 6.84
C PRO A 36 -12.16 -9.20 6.81
N THR A 37 -13.38 -8.69 6.58
CA THR A 37 -14.61 -9.48 6.65
C THR A 37 -15.47 -9.33 5.40
N ASP A 38 -15.80 -8.10 5.01
CA ASP A 38 -16.64 -7.82 3.85
C ASP A 38 -16.42 -6.39 3.36
N GLY A 39 -15.93 -6.23 2.14
CA GLY A 39 -15.65 -4.92 1.54
C GLY A 39 -16.86 -3.98 1.53
N GLU A 40 -18.09 -4.50 1.42
CA GLU A 40 -19.30 -3.64 1.44
C GLU A 40 -19.52 -3.00 2.82
N GLN A 41 -19.03 -3.62 3.90
CA GLN A 41 -19.21 -3.19 5.29
C GLN A 41 -17.95 -2.52 5.85
N ASP A 42 -16.78 -3.10 5.59
CA ASP A 42 -15.51 -2.64 6.13
C ASP A 42 -15.06 -1.33 5.50
N TYR A 43 -15.19 -1.17 4.18
CA TYR A 43 -14.73 0.05 3.50
C TYR A 43 -15.41 1.32 4.05
N PRO A 44 -16.76 1.43 4.11
CA PRO A 44 -17.40 2.65 4.63
C PRO A 44 -17.15 2.83 6.13
N ARG A 45 -17.04 1.74 6.91
CA ARG A 45 -16.66 1.79 8.33
C ARG A 45 -15.25 2.38 8.50
N ASN A 46 -14.29 1.95 7.69
CA ASN A 46 -12.93 2.48 7.71
C ASN A 46 -12.90 3.96 7.28
N LEU A 47 -13.67 4.33 6.24
CA LEU A 47 -13.77 5.73 5.79
C LEU A 47 -14.32 6.66 6.87
N HIS A 48 -15.30 6.18 7.64
CA HIS A 48 -15.82 6.93 8.79
C HIS A 48 -14.77 7.02 9.91
N ALA A 49 -14.16 5.89 10.29
CA ALA A 49 -13.20 5.84 11.40
C ALA A 49 -11.93 6.69 11.15
N LEU A 50 -11.51 6.82 9.89
CA LEU A 50 -10.29 7.51 9.50
C LEU A 50 -10.54 8.94 8.98
N SER A 51 -11.76 9.47 9.10
CA SER A 51 -12.15 10.73 8.46
C SER A 51 -11.25 11.93 8.80
N ALA A 52 -10.66 11.94 10.00
CA ALA A 52 -9.75 12.99 10.45
C ALA A 52 -8.38 12.99 9.72
N TYR A 53 -8.06 11.93 8.98
CA TYR A 53 -6.82 11.75 8.23
C TYR A 53 -6.98 11.99 6.72
N PHE A 54 -8.13 12.53 6.29
CA PHE A 54 -8.40 12.85 4.89
C PHE A 54 -8.66 14.34 4.72
N THR A 55 -8.23 14.90 3.59
CA THR A 55 -8.79 16.18 3.14
C THR A 55 -10.25 16.00 2.74
N PRO A 56 -11.08 17.05 2.73
CA PRO A 56 -12.47 16.96 2.27
C PRO A 56 -12.58 16.41 0.83
N ALA A 57 -11.65 16.79 -0.05
CA ALA A 57 -11.58 16.29 -1.41
C ALA A 57 -11.29 14.79 -1.46
N CYS A 58 -10.32 14.32 -0.66
CA CYS A 58 -10.00 12.89 -0.60
C CYS A 58 -11.13 12.07 0.02
N GLN A 59 -11.82 12.60 1.04
CA GLN A 59 -12.99 11.94 1.62
C GLN A 59 -14.13 11.80 0.59
N ALA A 60 -14.38 12.82 -0.22
CA ALA A 60 -15.37 12.75 -1.29
C ALA A 60 -14.96 11.73 -2.37
N PHE A 61 -13.69 11.74 -2.76
CA PHE A 61 -13.14 10.79 -3.73
C PHE A 61 -13.32 9.33 -3.27
N LEU A 62 -12.90 9.01 -2.03
CA LEU A 62 -12.98 7.63 -1.52
C LEU A 62 -14.43 7.16 -1.34
N ARG A 63 -15.35 8.07 -1.00
CA ARG A 63 -16.78 7.75 -0.96
C ARG A 63 -17.31 7.39 -2.35
N GLN A 64 -16.90 8.12 -3.38
CA GLN A 64 -17.26 7.80 -4.75
C GLN A 64 -16.65 6.48 -5.22
N ASP A 65 -15.39 6.19 -4.87
CA ASP A 65 -14.74 4.90 -5.15
C ASP A 65 -15.49 3.75 -4.47
N TYR A 66 -15.91 3.92 -3.21
CA TYR A 66 -16.77 2.95 -2.52
C TYR A 66 -18.07 2.67 -3.29
N GLU A 67 -18.83 3.71 -3.63
CA GLU A 67 -20.12 3.55 -4.33
C GLU A 67 -19.94 2.89 -5.69
N HIS A 68 -18.89 3.28 -6.43
CA HIS A 68 -18.58 2.68 -7.72
C HIS A 68 -18.33 1.16 -7.58
N ARG A 69 -17.42 0.76 -6.68
CA ARG A 69 -17.07 -0.64 -6.45
C ARG A 69 -18.23 -1.46 -5.89
N ARG A 70 -19.07 -0.85 -5.06
CA ARG A 70 -20.28 -1.48 -4.54
C ARG A 70 -21.26 -1.77 -5.68
N SER A 71 -21.49 -0.78 -6.55
CA SER A 71 -22.40 -0.93 -7.68
C SER A 71 -21.91 -1.92 -8.75
N SER A 72 -20.58 -2.08 -8.91
CA SER A 72 -19.99 -3.09 -9.80
C SER A 72 -19.91 -4.50 -9.17
N GLY A 73 -20.25 -4.63 -7.89
CA GLY A 73 -20.18 -5.89 -7.16
C GLY A 73 -18.77 -6.32 -6.74
N GLU A 74 -17.76 -5.46 -6.90
CA GLU A 74 -16.36 -5.75 -6.54
C GLU A 74 -16.15 -5.97 -5.03
N LEU A 75 -17.01 -5.40 -4.19
CA LEU A 75 -16.89 -5.42 -2.74
C LEU A 75 -17.61 -6.58 -2.06
N ARG A 76 -18.59 -7.19 -2.71
CA ARG A 76 -19.52 -8.12 -2.07
C ARG A 76 -18.80 -9.35 -1.54
N GLN A 77 -18.83 -9.55 -0.22
CA GLN A 77 -18.15 -10.66 0.47
C GLN A 77 -16.65 -10.72 0.13
N ARG A 78 -16.08 -9.57 -0.24
CA ARG A 78 -14.67 -9.44 -0.61
C ARG A 78 -13.87 -9.20 0.66
N VAL A 79 -12.96 -10.13 0.95
CA VAL A 79 -11.93 -9.91 1.96
C VAL A 79 -10.67 -9.41 1.26
N ARG A 80 -10.05 -8.36 1.79
CA ARG A 80 -8.83 -7.76 1.24
C ARG A 80 -7.78 -7.51 2.33
N GLY A 81 -6.59 -8.07 2.12
CA GLY A 81 -5.38 -7.72 2.85
C GLY A 81 -4.52 -6.74 2.06
N ILE A 82 -3.86 -5.82 2.78
CA ILE A 82 -2.93 -4.83 2.20
C ILE A 82 -1.61 -4.92 2.95
N TYR A 83 -0.52 -5.16 2.21
CA TYR A 83 0.80 -5.40 2.76
C TYR A 83 1.84 -4.56 2.01
N GLU A 84 2.83 -4.04 2.73
CA GLU A 84 4.04 -3.50 2.10
C GLU A 84 4.77 -4.63 1.36
N ILE A 85 5.34 -4.33 0.20
CA ILE A 85 6.18 -5.31 -0.52
C ILE A 85 7.59 -5.27 0.08
N PRO A 86 8.15 -6.40 0.58
CA PRO A 86 9.51 -6.44 1.09
C PRO A 86 10.55 -5.98 0.07
N GLY A 87 11.56 -5.22 0.52
CA GLY A 87 12.60 -4.65 -0.35
C GLY A 87 12.11 -3.48 -1.21
N ARG A 88 10.90 -2.98 -0.93
CA ARG A 88 10.28 -1.84 -1.61
C ARG A 88 9.71 -0.84 -0.60
N GLY A 89 10.17 -0.85 0.65
CA GLY A 89 9.73 0.08 1.67
C GLY A 89 10.53 1.39 1.68
N PHE A 90 10.30 2.23 2.69
CA PHE A 90 11.05 3.47 2.88
C PHE A 90 12.55 3.25 3.01
N GLY A 91 12.97 2.30 3.84
CA GLY A 91 14.39 2.03 4.12
C GLY A 91 15.21 1.63 2.90
N ASP A 92 14.56 1.08 1.87
CA ASP A 92 15.22 0.66 0.63
C ASP A 92 15.53 1.84 -0.31
N ASN A 93 14.64 2.85 -0.38
CA ASN A 93 14.84 4.02 -1.23
C ASN A 93 14.05 5.26 -0.72
N PRO A 94 14.55 5.95 0.32
CA PRO A 94 13.82 7.04 0.97
C PRO A 94 13.41 8.17 0.02
N THR A 95 14.30 8.57 -0.89
CA THR A 95 14.08 9.72 -1.79
C THR A 95 13.09 9.43 -2.92
N MET A 96 12.97 8.16 -3.35
CA MET A 96 11.91 7.74 -4.26
C MET A 96 10.56 7.59 -3.54
N ARG A 97 10.60 7.18 -2.27
CA ARG A 97 9.41 6.89 -1.48
C ARG A 97 8.72 8.14 -0.96
N VAL A 98 9.47 9.19 -0.65
CA VAL A 98 8.91 10.47 -0.24
C VAL A 98 9.61 11.60 -0.98
N LYS A 99 8.85 12.33 -1.79
CA LYS A 99 9.28 13.55 -2.44
C LYS A 99 8.63 14.74 -1.74
N THR A 100 9.45 15.59 -1.13
CA THR A 100 9.00 16.87 -0.58
C THR A 100 8.64 17.82 -1.72
N VAL A 101 7.41 18.32 -1.72
CA VAL A 101 6.93 19.34 -2.68
C VAL A 101 7.04 20.73 -2.05
N SER A 102 6.65 20.85 -0.77
CA SER A 102 6.76 22.07 0.03
C SER A 102 7.07 21.70 1.49
N SER A 103 7.17 22.69 2.39
CA SER A 103 7.27 22.43 3.84
C SER A 103 6.01 21.78 4.43
N ARG A 104 4.91 21.74 3.68
CA ARG A 104 3.60 21.22 4.10
C ARG A 104 3.04 20.13 3.19
N ASP A 105 3.71 19.81 2.08
CA ASP A 105 3.18 18.91 1.05
C ASP A 105 4.23 17.91 0.59
N TRP A 106 3.81 16.65 0.47
CA TRP A 106 4.65 15.54 0.06
C TRP A 106 3.92 14.64 -0.93
N ILE A 107 4.69 14.03 -1.83
CA ILE A 107 4.24 12.90 -2.64
C ILE A 107 4.88 11.64 -2.07
N VAL A 108 4.05 10.67 -1.70
CA VAL A 108 4.45 9.37 -1.15
C VAL A 108 4.19 8.28 -2.17
N THR A 109 5.21 7.52 -2.53
CA THR A 109 5.10 6.36 -3.42
C THR A 109 5.01 5.09 -2.60
N LEU A 110 3.82 4.51 -2.47
CA LEU A 110 3.60 3.23 -1.78
C LEU A 110 3.55 2.08 -2.78
N ASP A 111 4.35 1.04 -2.59
CA ASP A 111 4.22 -0.21 -3.33
C ASP A 111 3.63 -1.27 -2.39
N VAL A 112 2.43 -1.76 -2.69
CA VAL A 112 1.69 -2.69 -1.83
C VAL A 112 1.26 -3.94 -2.59
N SER A 113 1.19 -5.06 -1.87
CA SER A 113 0.46 -6.25 -2.30
C SER A 113 -0.97 -6.16 -1.76
N ALA A 114 -1.94 -6.26 -2.66
CA ALA A 114 -3.35 -6.42 -2.33
C ALA A 114 -3.76 -7.86 -2.61
N ASP A 115 -4.05 -8.59 -1.54
CA ASP A 115 -4.55 -9.97 -1.62
C ASP A 115 -6.04 -9.96 -1.38
N GLU A 116 -6.80 -10.50 -2.33
CA GLU A 116 -8.25 -10.55 -2.28
C GLU A 116 -8.74 -11.99 -2.23
N TYR A 117 -9.73 -12.22 -1.38
CA TYR A 117 -10.34 -13.52 -1.14
C TYR A 117 -11.86 -13.43 -1.32
N TYR A 118 -12.46 -14.55 -1.70
CA TYR A 118 -13.89 -14.79 -1.62
C TYR A 118 -14.10 -16.06 -0.79
N GLY A 119 -14.62 -15.92 0.43
CA GLY A 119 -14.57 -17.02 1.40
C GLY A 119 -13.13 -17.44 1.72
N ALA A 120 -12.80 -18.72 1.52
CA ALA A 120 -11.46 -19.26 1.76
C ALA A 120 -10.52 -19.20 0.53
N GLU A 121 -11.04 -18.88 -0.65
CA GLU A 121 -10.27 -18.92 -1.90
C GLU A 121 -9.62 -17.56 -2.18
N GLN A 122 -8.31 -17.57 -2.45
CA GLN A 122 -7.62 -16.39 -2.96
C GLN A 122 -7.98 -16.18 -4.42
N VAL A 123 -8.67 -15.08 -4.72
CA VAL A 123 -9.12 -14.79 -6.09
C VAL A 123 -8.14 -13.90 -6.85
N LYS A 124 -7.31 -13.12 -6.14
CA LYS A 124 -6.42 -12.13 -6.75
C LYS A 124 -5.27 -11.78 -5.82
N ARG A 125 -4.10 -11.61 -6.43
CA ARG A 125 -2.96 -10.89 -5.86
C ARG A 125 -2.54 -9.81 -6.84
N ALA A 126 -2.58 -8.56 -6.40
CA ALA A 126 -2.17 -7.42 -7.21
C ALA A 126 -1.03 -6.67 -6.51
N LEU A 127 0.08 -6.51 -7.22
CA LEU A 127 1.14 -5.60 -6.81
C LEU A 127 0.82 -4.23 -7.42
N VAL A 128 0.66 -3.21 -6.57
CA VAL A 128 0.18 -1.88 -6.99
C VAL A 128 1.06 -0.81 -6.38
N ARG A 129 1.43 0.16 -7.22
CA ARG A 129 2.08 1.41 -6.82
C ARG A 129 1.04 2.52 -6.72
N TYR A 130 0.92 3.10 -5.54
CA TYR A 130 0.05 4.25 -5.26
C TYR A 130 0.91 5.51 -5.10
N PRO A 131 0.79 6.50 -6.00
CA PRO A 131 1.34 7.83 -5.78
C PRO A 131 0.34 8.66 -4.97
N LEU A 132 0.57 8.77 -3.66
CA LEU A 132 -0.31 9.48 -2.72
C LEU A 132 0.18 10.90 -2.45
N LYS A 133 -0.75 11.86 -2.36
CA LYS A 133 -0.47 13.19 -1.81
C LYS A 133 -0.71 13.18 -0.31
N VAL A 134 0.24 13.74 0.44
CA VAL A 134 0.13 13.97 1.89
C VAL A 134 0.32 15.45 2.15
N VAL A 135 -0.54 16.02 3.00
CA VAL A 135 -0.48 17.43 3.38
C VAL A 135 -0.45 17.58 4.89
N GLN A 136 0.17 18.64 5.37
CA GLN A 136 0.09 19.06 6.77
C GLN A 136 -1.28 19.70 7.01
N LEU A 137 -2.05 19.11 7.91
CA LEU A 137 -3.40 19.53 8.24
C LEU A 137 -3.50 19.91 9.72
N ASP A 138 -3.72 21.20 9.96
CA ASP A 138 -3.89 21.74 11.32
C ASP A 138 -5.33 21.49 11.79
N VAL A 139 -5.53 20.40 12.53
CA VAL A 139 -6.81 19.99 13.12
C VAL A 139 -6.62 19.62 14.60
N ASP A 140 -7.73 19.37 15.30
CA ASP A 140 -7.76 18.96 16.70
C ASP A 140 -6.81 17.77 16.98
N PRO A 141 -5.69 17.96 17.72
CA PRO A 141 -4.66 16.92 17.90
C PRO A 141 -5.15 15.61 18.53
N PRO A 142 -6.11 15.60 19.49
CA PRO A 142 -6.77 14.39 19.97
C PRO A 142 -7.44 13.55 18.88
N ARG A 143 -7.88 14.17 17.77
CA ARG A 143 -8.52 13.48 16.64
C ARG A 143 -7.54 13.11 15.54
N ASN A 144 -6.50 13.92 15.34
CA ASN A 144 -5.42 13.64 14.40
C ASN A 144 -4.07 14.00 15.03
N PRO A 145 -3.44 13.05 15.74
CA PRO A 145 -2.17 13.30 16.42
C PRO A 145 -0.98 13.42 15.45
N PHE A 146 -1.15 13.05 14.19
CA PHE A 146 -0.10 13.16 13.18
C PHE A 146 0.02 14.58 12.61
N GLY A 147 -1.06 15.38 12.65
CA GLY A 147 -1.11 16.67 11.94
C GLY A 147 -0.97 16.53 10.42
N LEU A 148 -1.25 15.34 9.88
CA LEU A 148 -1.14 15.00 8.46
C LEU A 148 -2.46 14.47 7.92
N ALA A 149 -2.70 14.67 6.63
CA ALA A 149 -3.85 14.13 5.93
C ALA A 149 -3.48 13.61 4.54
N LEU A 150 -4.17 12.56 4.09
CA LEU A 150 -4.13 12.14 2.70
C LEU A 150 -4.99 13.08 1.85
N ASP A 151 -4.41 13.56 0.76
CA ASP A 151 -5.10 14.28 -0.31
C ASP A 151 -5.28 13.40 -1.56
N CYS A 152 -5.40 12.10 -1.32
CA CYS A 152 -5.59 11.02 -2.29
C CYS A 152 -4.42 10.91 -3.29
N TYR A 153 -4.65 11.03 -4.60
CA TYR A 153 -3.68 10.61 -5.61
C TYR A 153 -2.95 11.77 -6.30
N ASP A 154 -1.64 11.65 -6.48
CA ASP A 154 -0.82 12.50 -7.37
C ASP A 154 -0.85 12.01 -8.83
N GLY A 155 -1.36 10.79 -9.06
CA GLY A 155 -1.52 10.19 -10.37
C GLY A 155 -2.27 8.85 -10.30
N ALA A 156 -2.56 8.24 -11.45
CA ALA A 156 -3.25 6.96 -11.46
C ALA A 156 -2.40 5.86 -10.77
N PRO A 157 -3.00 5.02 -9.90
CA PRO A 157 -2.33 3.83 -9.37
C PRO A 157 -1.82 2.93 -10.51
N GLN A 158 -0.61 2.41 -10.35
CA GLN A 158 0.07 1.63 -11.40
C GLN A 158 0.21 0.18 -10.97
N ARG A 159 -0.04 -0.77 -11.88
CA ARG A 159 0.28 -2.18 -11.62
C ARG A 159 1.79 -2.35 -11.67
N ILE A 160 2.35 -3.07 -10.69
CA ILE A 160 3.74 -3.49 -10.69
C ILE A 160 3.80 -4.88 -11.33
N GLU A 161 4.62 -5.02 -12.36
CA GLU A 161 4.88 -6.33 -12.96
C GLU A 161 5.67 -7.20 -11.97
N ALA A 162 5.20 -8.43 -11.75
CA ALA A 162 6.01 -9.41 -11.04
C ALA A 162 7.19 -9.80 -11.95
N PRO A 163 8.41 -9.99 -11.41
CA PRO A 163 9.47 -10.62 -12.18
C PRO A 163 8.96 -11.96 -12.69
N SER A 164 9.12 -12.24 -13.98
CA SER A 164 8.76 -13.54 -14.55
C SER A 164 9.53 -14.61 -13.78
N GLN A 165 8.81 -15.60 -13.25
CA GLN A 165 9.49 -16.81 -12.78
C GLN A 165 10.09 -17.45 -14.03
N ALA A 166 11.43 -17.43 -14.13
CA ALA A 166 12.13 -18.21 -15.13
C ALA A 166 11.71 -19.67 -14.93
N VAL A 167 10.93 -20.21 -15.86
CA VAL A 167 10.60 -21.63 -15.89
C VAL A 167 11.94 -22.37 -16.01
N PRO A 168 12.35 -23.19 -15.04
CA PRO A 168 13.54 -24.01 -15.21
C PRO A 168 13.32 -24.87 -16.46
N PRO A 169 14.32 -25.02 -17.35
CA PRO A 169 14.14 -25.79 -18.58
C PRO A 169 13.65 -27.18 -18.20
N SER A 170 12.45 -27.51 -18.67
CA SER A 170 11.84 -28.83 -18.54
C SER A 170 12.83 -29.84 -19.09
N GLY A 171 13.44 -30.61 -18.19
CA GLY A 171 14.31 -31.72 -18.54
C GLY A 171 13.55 -32.66 -19.46
N THR A 172 14.14 -32.93 -20.63
CA THR A 172 13.64 -33.91 -21.58
C THR A 172 13.41 -35.24 -20.87
N PRO A 173 12.21 -35.85 -20.93
CA PRO A 173 12.02 -37.22 -20.47
C PRO A 173 12.71 -38.14 -21.49
N GLY A 174 13.93 -38.58 -21.17
CA GLY A 174 14.54 -39.73 -21.83
C GLY A 174 13.83 -41.00 -21.39
N GLY A 175 12.74 -41.36 -22.06
CA GLY A 175 12.01 -42.61 -21.86
C GLY A 175 12.28 -43.58 -23.00
N GLY A 176 12.76 -44.79 -22.69
CA GLY A 176 12.79 -45.92 -23.62
C GLY A 176 13.76 -47.05 -23.24
N LEU A 177 13.38 -47.89 -22.28
CA LEU A 177 14.06 -49.14 -21.91
C LEU A 177 13.62 -50.33 -22.80
N SER A 178 14.61 -51.06 -23.35
CA SER A 178 14.79 -52.54 -23.39
C SER A 178 13.93 -53.51 -24.25
N GLN A 179 14.66 -54.52 -24.76
CA GLN A 179 14.33 -55.88 -25.29
C GLN A 179 13.81 -55.99 -26.74
N GLY A 180 14.21 -56.92 -27.61
CA GLY A 180 15.10 -58.10 -27.56
C GLY A 180 14.81 -58.96 -28.81
N GLY A 181 15.80 -59.68 -29.36
CA GLY A 181 15.57 -60.62 -30.47
C GLY A 181 16.85 -61.23 -31.05
N ASN A 182 17.20 -62.43 -30.57
CA ASN A 182 18.19 -63.34 -31.19
C ASN A 182 17.47 -64.23 -32.24
N PRO A 183 18.17 -64.89 -33.17
CA PRO A 183 19.00 -66.07 -32.88
C PRO A 183 20.46 -65.98 -33.34
#